data_AF-A0A2S9J8A0-F1
#
_entry.id   AF-A0A2S9J8A0-F1
#
_cell.length_a   1.000
_cell.length_b   1.000
_cell.length_c   1.000
_cell.angle_alpha   90.00
_cell.angle_beta   90.00
_cell.angle_gamma   90.00
#
_symmetry.space_group_name_H-M   'P 1'
#
loop_
_entity.id
_entity.type
_entity.pdbx_description
1 polymer ?
#
loop_
_entity_poly.entity_id
_entity_poly.type
_entity_poly.pdbx_seq_one_letter_code
_entity_poly.pdbx_strand_id
1 'polypeptide(L)'
;MVTSCKDDVEIPSSTQPPTISLQADAIAVANGNYILKAEGRSAYGGAKLRKVEFYKGDEKIGEKNIAPYTLTYLVTENIPEQELSFYAILFDVNGNSVKSDIVTAKVSVLPIRIEAENAVLRGLAKVATDPATRETSSNQAKVGAIDNAESGIDATIEIHTAGEYLIRVAAGSGFNDTSHKIYIDDKEAEAQIYNIPNLGWNVWQTFDLIFDLEVGNHKISIRRNSGYGELDYLEYSKR
;
A
#
# COMPACT_ATOMS: atom_id res chain seq x y z
N MET A 1 -27.04 69.89 -10.64
CA MET A 1 -27.61 68.58 -10.99
C MET A 1 -26.46 67.71 -11.46
N VAL A 2 -26.07 66.70 -10.68
CA VAL A 2 -25.07 65.71 -11.10
C VAL A 2 -25.85 64.43 -11.38
N THR A 3 -26.01 64.12 -12.66
CA THR A 3 -26.68 62.91 -13.10
C THR A 3 -25.79 61.72 -12.77
N SER A 4 -26.19 60.94 -11.77
CA SER A 4 -25.57 59.67 -11.44
C SER A 4 -26.03 58.63 -12.46
N CYS A 5 -25.22 58.34 -13.48
CA CYS A 5 -25.38 57.09 -14.23
C CYS A 5 -24.91 55.95 -13.34
N LYS A 6 -25.85 55.28 -12.66
CA LYS A 6 -25.64 53.88 -12.26
C LYS A 6 -26.10 53.04 -13.45
N ASP A 7 -25.16 52.74 -14.34
CA ASP A 7 -25.35 51.60 -15.23
C ASP A 7 -25.17 50.36 -14.35
N ASP A 8 -26.26 49.92 -13.73
CA ASP A 8 -26.38 48.53 -13.29
C ASP A 8 -26.42 47.71 -14.58
N VAL A 9 -25.23 47.31 -15.06
CA VAL A 9 -25.10 46.37 -16.15
C VAL A 9 -25.78 45.09 -15.71
N GLU A 10 -27.01 44.88 -16.18
CA GLU A 10 -27.71 43.62 -16.05
C GLU A 10 -26.89 42.58 -16.81
N ILE A 11 -26.10 41.78 -16.07
CA ILE A 11 -25.29 40.72 -16.66
C ILE A 11 -26.30 39.72 -17.25
N PRO A 12 -26.29 39.47 -18.56
CA PRO A 12 -27.23 38.52 -19.14
C PRO A 12 -27.04 37.16 -18.46
N SER A 13 -28.14 36.59 -17.96
CA SER A 13 -28.12 35.26 -17.36
C SER A 13 -27.64 34.25 -18.39
N SER A 14 -26.45 33.70 -18.18
CA SER A 14 -25.87 32.71 -19.08
C SER A 14 -26.44 31.32 -18.76
N THR A 15 -26.87 30.59 -19.79
CA THR A 15 -27.28 29.18 -19.71
C THR A 15 -26.08 28.22 -19.88
N GLN A 16 -24.86 28.75 -19.94
CA GLN A 16 -23.67 27.94 -20.11
C GLN A 16 -23.41 27.10 -18.85
N PRO A 17 -23.20 25.77 -18.98
CA PRO A 17 -22.95 24.90 -17.85
C PRO A 17 -21.64 25.30 -17.12
N PRO A 18 -21.53 25.01 -15.81
CA PRO A 18 -20.27 25.19 -15.10
C PRO A 18 -19.18 24.25 -15.64
N THR A 19 -17.94 24.49 -15.25
CA THR A 19 -16.80 23.58 -15.52
C THR A 19 -16.31 22.96 -14.22
N ILE A 20 -15.78 21.74 -14.28
CA ILE A 20 -15.18 21.04 -13.15
C ILE A 20 -13.88 20.33 -13.59
N SER A 21 -12.85 20.36 -12.76
CA SER A 21 -11.72 19.43 -12.82
C SER A 21 -11.64 18.61 -11.53
N LEU A 22 -11.17 17.37 -11.63
CA LEU A 22 -10.90 16.50 -10.48
C LEU A 22 -9.41 16.13 -10.51
N GLN A 23 -8.76 16.20 -9.36
CA GLN A 23 -7.36 15.85 -9.18
C GLN A 23 -7.19 14.95 -7.97
N ALA A 24 -6.32 13.95 -8.10
CA ALA A 24 -5.90 13.06 -7.04
C ALA A 24 -4.60 12.36 -7.43
N ASP A 25 -3.94 11.71 -6.47
CA ASP A 25 -2.68 11.00 -6.70
C ASP A 25 -2.90 9.72 -7.52
N ALA A 26 -1.92 9.33 -8.33
CA ALA A 26 -2.00 8.08 -9.11
C ALA A 26 -1.89 6.81 -8.24
N ILE A 27 -1.58 6.94 -6.95
CA ILE A 27 -1.41 5.85 -6.00
C ILE A 27 -2.38 6.03 -4.84
N ALA A 28 -3.14 4.98 -4.54
CA ALA A 28 -4.01 4.90 -3.37
C ALA A 28 -3.45 3.84 -2.41
N VAL A 29 -3.01 4.24 -1.21
CA VAL A 29 -2.45 3.29 -0.24
C VAL A 29 -3.60 2.56 0.46
N ALA A 30 -3.58 1.23 0.44
CA ALA A 30 -4.56 0.36 1.10
C ALA A 30 -4.67 0.68 2.60
N ASN A 31 -5.90 0.71 3.14
CA ASN A 31 -6.24 1.13 4.50
C ASN A 31 -5.86 2.60 4.83
N GLY A 32 -5.46 3.37 3.82
CA GLY A 32 -5.10 4.77 3.93
C GLY A 32 -6.22 5.73 3.52
N ASN A 33 -5.99 7.01 3.78
CA ASN A 33 -6.84 8.09 3.30
C ASN A 33 -6.37 8.53 1.91
N TYR A 34 -7.29 8.55 0.96
CA TYR A 34 -7.08 9.03 -0.40
C TYR A 34 -7.85 10.34 -0.65
N ILE A 35 -7.18 11.38 -1.13
CA ILE A 35 -7.74 12.73 -1.21
C ILE A 35 -8.14 13.06 -2.64
N LEU A 36 -9.41 13.36 -2.85
CA LEU A 36 -10.00 13.84 -4.09
C LEU A 36 -10.23 15.36 -4.00
N LYS A 37 -9.66 16.14 -4.91
CA LYS A 37 -9.82 17.60 -4.97
C LYS A 37 -10.53 18.00 -6.25
N ALA A 38 -11.70 18.60 -6.12
CA ALA A 38 -12.45 19.13 -7.26
C ALA A 38 -12.38 20.66 -7.31
N GLU A 39 -12.16 21.21 -8.50
CA GLU A 39 -12.23 22.65 -8.75
C GLU A 39 -13.39 22.96 -9.69
N GLY A 40 -14.42 23.59 -9.16
CA GLY A 40 -15.57 24.05 -9.92
C GLY A 40 -15.46 25.53 -10.28
N ARG A 41 -15.89 25.91 -11.50
CA ARG A 41 -16.06 27.30 -11.90
C ARG A 41 -17.42 27.50 -12.54
N SER A 42 -18.16 28.52 -12.08
CA SER A 42 -19.35 29.00 -12.79
C SER A 42 -18.93 29.66 -14.10
N ALA A 43 -19.76 29.52 -15.15
CA ALA A 43 -19.61 30.34 -16.34
C ALA A 43 -19.79 31.84 -15.99
N TYR A 44 -19.19 32.73 -16.78
CA TYR A 44 -19.38 34.17 -16.58
C TYR A 44 -20.85 34.56 -16.75
N GLY A 45 -21.42 35.26 -15.76
CA GLY A 45 -22.87 35.54 -15.72
C GLY A 45 -23.75 34.29 -15.50
N GLY A 46 -23.15 33.13 -15.18
CA GLY A 46 -23.83 31.87 -14.93
C GLY A 46 -24.27 31.69 -13.47
N ALA A 47 -25.00 30.61 -13.22
CA ALA A 47 -25.53 30.29 -11.90
C ALA A 47 -24.41 30.02 -10.87
N LYS A 48 -24.70 30.32 -9.60
CA LYS A 48 -23.82 29.98 -8.47
C LYS A 48 -23.70 28.47 -8.32
N LEU A 49 -22.50 28.01 -7.98
CA LEU A 49 -22.26 26.61 -7.66
C LEU A 49 -23.01 26.20 -6.38
N ARG A 50 -23.52 24.97 -6.34
CA ARG A 50 -24.31 24.44 -5.22
C ARG A 50 -23.63 23.28 -4.51
N LYS A 51 -23.24 22.24 -5.25
CA LYS A 51 -22.57 21.07 -4.67
C LYS A 51 -21.74 20.30 -5.68
N VAL A 52 -20.74 19.59 -5.17
CA VAL A 52 -20.00 18.54 -5.89
C VAL A 52 -20.32 17.20 -5.26
N GLU A 53 -20.72 16.23 -6.07
CA GLU A 53 -20.83 14.82 -5.70
C GLU A 53 -19.63 14.05 -6.24
N PHE A 54 -19.08 13.14 -5.46
CA PHE A 54 -17.91 12.32 -5.82
C PHE A 54 -18.32 10.87 -5.93
N TYR A 55 -17.75 10.18 -6.91
CA TYR A 55 -18.07 8.80 -7.25
C TYR A 55 -16.79 7.96 -7.40
N LYS A 56 -16.86 6.68 -6.99
CA LYS A 56 -15.89 5.62 -7.31
C LYS A 56 -16.62 4.58 -8.16
N GLY A 57 -16.25 4.42 -9.42
CA GLY A 57 -17.10 3.70 -10.38
C GLY A 57 -18.51 4.33 -10.39
N ASP A 58 -19.55 3.51 -10.21
CA ASP A 58 -20.94 3.98 -10.13
C ASP A 58 -21.40 4.34 -8.70
N GLU A 59 -20.57 4.10 -7.68
CA GLU A 59 -20.92 4.33 -6.27
C GLU A 59 -20.66 5.80 -5.88
N LYS A 60 -21.67 6.46 -5.32
CA LYS A 60 -21.49 7.79 -4.72
C LYS A 60 -20.79 7.65 -3.36
N ILE A 61 -19.58 8.18 -3.26
CA ILE A 61 -18.73 8.11 -2.06
C ILE A 61 -18.81 9.36 -1.19
N GLY A 62 -19.41 10.45 -1.68
CA GLY A 62 -19.61 11.65 -0.87
C GLY A 62 -20.09 12.87 -1.64
N GLU A 63 -20.31 13.97 -0.92
CA GLU A 63 -20.63 15.27 -1.50
C GLU A 63 -20.06 16.43 -0.66
N LYS A 64 -19.84 17.58 -1.31
CA LYS A 64 -19.42 18.84 -0.69
C LYS A 64 -20.23 20.00 -1.23
N ASN A 65 -20.79 20.80 -0.33
CA ASN A 65 -21.65 21.95 -0.68
C ASN A 65 -20.91 23.29 -0.68
N ILE A 66 -19.66 23.32 -0.18
CA ILE A 66 -18.86 24.55 -0.02
C ILE A 66 -17.44 24.28 -0.51
N ALA A 67 -16.87 25.24 -1.24
CA ALA A 67 -15.47 25.19 -1.68
C ALA A 67 -14.51 25.50 -0.50
N PRO A 68 -13.32 24.89 -0.43
CA PRO A 68 -12.75 23.93 -1.38
C PRO A 68 -13.46 22.57 -1.36
N TYR A 69 -13.75 22.03 -2.55
CA TYR A 69 -14.41 20.73 -2.70
C TYR A 69 -13.39 19.60 -2.57
N THR A 70 -13.04 19.24 -1.33
CA THR A 70 -12.10 18.15 -1.03
C THR A 70 -12.83 17.00 -0.33
N LEU A 71 -12.72 15.78 -0.86
CA LEU A 71 -13.24 14.57 -0.23
C LEU A 71 -12.09 13.64 0.18
N THR A 72 -12.19 13.07 1.37
CA THR A 72 -11.33 11.97 1.82
C THR A 72 -12.08 10.65 1.64
N TYR A 73 -11.53 9.75 0.82
CA TYR A 73 -11.98 8.38 0.64
C TYR A 73 -11.08 7.44 1.45
N LEU A 74 -11.66 6.51 2.21
CA LEU A 74 -10.90 5.45 2.89
C LEU A 74 -10.72 4.29 1.91
N VAL A 75 -9.48 3.95 1.58
CA VAL A 75 -9.17 2.86 0.64
C VAL A 75 -9.36 1.53 1.35
N THR A 76 -10.41 0.80 0.99
CA THR A 76 -10.70 -0.54 1.53
C THR A 76 -10.16 -1.66 0.65
N GLU A 77 -9.74 -1.34 -0.57
CA GLU A 77 -9.10 -2.26 -1.50
C GLU A 77 -7.70 -2.64 -1.04
N ASN A 78 -7.38 -3.94 -1.14
CA ASN A 78 -6.16 -4.54 -0.62
C ASN A 78 -5.44 -5.42 -1.65
N ILE A 79 -5.74 -5.26 -2.94
CA ILE A 79 -5.08 -5.98 -4.04
C ILE A 79 -4.06 -5.04 -4.69
N PRO A 80 -2.75 -5.40 -4.75
CA PRO A 80 -1.75 -4.57 -5.40
C PRO A 80 -2.08 -4.28 -6.86
N GLU A 81 -1.86 -3.04 -7.27
CA GLU A 81 -2.14 -2.53 -8.62
C GLU A 81 -3.61 -2.57 -9.06
N GLN A 82 -4.55 -2.90 -8.17
CA GLN A 82 -5.97 -2.76 -8.47
C GLN A 82 -6.27 -1.31 -8.89
N GLU A 83 -6.90 -1.14 -10.05
CA GLU A 83 -7.26 0.18 -10.55
C GLU A 83 -8.57 0.66 -9.89
N LEU A 84 -8.53 1.89 -9.38
CA LEU A 84 -9.68 2.64 -8.88
C LEU A 84 -9.95 3.78 -9.83
N SER A 85 -11.22 4.03 -10.14
CA SER A 85 -11.64 5.11 -11.03
C SER A 85 -12.59 6.05 -10.29
N PHE A 86 -12.30 7.34 -10.31
CA PHE A 86 -13.08 8.37 -9.64
C PHE A 86 -13.53 9.46 -10.61
N TYR A 87 -14.71 10.00 -10.37
CA TYR A 87 -15.18 11.22 -11.03
C TYR A 87 -16.02 12.06 -10.08
N ALA A 88 -16.24 13.32 -10.45
CA ALA A 88 -17.08 14.24 -9.71
C ALA A 88 -18.16 14.84 -10.62
N ILE A 89 -19.32 15.15 -10.03
CA ILE A 89 -20.42 15.87 -10.70
C ILE A 89 -20.66 17.16 -9.93
N LEU A 90 -20.47 18.30 -10.60
CA LEU A 90 -20.77 19.62 -10.07
C LEU A 90 -22.17 20.04 -10.48
N PHE A 91 -22.94 20.52 -9.51
CA PHE A 91 -24.27 21.08 -9.70
C PHE A 91 -24.29 22.56 -9.36
N ASP A 92 -25.00 23.35 -10.16
CA ASP A 92 -25.34 24.72 -9.82
C ASP A 92 -26.70 24.82 -9.10
N VAL A 93 -27.10 26.05 -8.74
CA VAL A 93 -28.39 26.33 -8.08
C VAL A 93 -29.60 26.23 -9.01
N ASN A 94 -29.39 26.26 -10.33
CA ASN A 94 -30.45 26.15 -11.34
C ASN A 94 -30.71 24.70 -11.78
N GLY A 95 -29.91 23.75 -11.27
CA GLY A 95 -30.05 22.33 -11.56
C GLY A 95 -29.19 21.85 -12.73
N ASN A 96 -28.38 22.72 -13.37
CA ASN A 96 -27.43 22.25 -14.37
C ASN A 96 -26.33 21.44 -13.68
N SER A 97 -25.77 20.49 -14.42
CA SER A 97 -24.67 19.67 -13.94
C SER A 97 -23.61 19.42 -15.00
N VAL A 98 -22.38 19.19 -14.55
CA VAL A 98 -21.24 18.81 -15.38
C VAL A 98 -20.46 17.70 -14.69
N LYS A 99 -20.03 16.70 -15.46
CA LYS A 99 -19.19 15.59 -15.01
C LYS A 99 -17.72 15.92 -15.30
N SER A 100 -16.82 15.63 -14.37
CA SER A 100 -15.38 15.72 -14.59
C SER A 100 -14.86 14.61 -15.50
N ASP A 101 -13.63 14.77 -15.98
CA ASP A 101 -12.85 13.62 -16.44
C ASP A 101 -12.67 12.60 -15.30
N ILE A 102 -12.40 11.35 -15.70
CA ILE A 102 -12.08 10.28 -14.75
C ILE A 102 -10.62 10.41 -14.34
N VAL A 103 -10.36 10.37 -13.03
CA VAL A 103 -9.00 10.16 -12.48
C VAL A 103 -8.88 8.72 -12.03
N THR A 104 -7.73 8.11 -12.29
CA THR A 104 -7.44 6.72 -11.88
C THR A 104 -6.32 6.67 -10.85
N ALA A 105 -6.38 5.65 -10.00
CA ALA A 105 -5.31 5.32 -9.07
C ALA A 105 -5.05 3.82 -9.06
N LYS A 106 -3.79 3.43 -8.88
CA LYS A 106 -3.42 2.05 -8.56
C LYS A 106 -3.31 1.88 -7.05
N VAL A 107 -3.85 0.78 -6.53
CA VAL A 107 -3.72 0.44 -5.12
C VAL A 107 -2.28 0.00 -4.80
N SER A 108 -1.68 0.62 -3.78
CA SER A 108 -0.43 0.19 -3.18
C SER A 108 -0.70 -0.46 -1.83
N VAL A 109 -0.26 -1.70 -1.66
CA VAL A 109 -0.41 -2.46 -0.41
C VAL A 109 0.90 -2.38 0.36
N LEU A 110 0.82 -1.99 1.63
CA LEU A 110 2.00 -1.96 2.52
C LEU A 110 2.58 -3.37 2.71
N PRO A 111 3.85 -3.50 3.11
CA PRO A 111 4.46 -4.79 3.38
C PRO A 111 3.64 -5.62 4.38
N ILE A 112 3.37 -6.87 4.01
CA ILE A 112 2.69 -7.84 4.86
C ILE A 112 3.76 -8.60 5.63
N ARG A 113 3.71 -8.52 6.96
CA ARG A 113 4.63 -9.21 7.86
C ARG A 113 4.12 -10.60 8.25
N ILE A 114 5.03 -11.56 8.27
CA ILE A 114 4.86 -12.87 8.87
C ILE A 114 5.96 -13.04 9.93
N GLU A 115 5.54 -13.10 11.19
CA GLU A 115 6.47 -13.38 12.29
C GLU A 115 7.02 -14.80 12.16
N ALA A 116 8.32 -14.97 12.36
CA ALA A 116 8.98 -16.26 12.12
C ALA A 116 8.41 -17.35 13.02
N GLU A 117 8.06 -17.02 14.27
CA GLU A 117 7.48 -17.95 15.24
C GLU A 117 6.05 -18.41 14.89
N ASN A 118 5.38 -17.71 13.97
CA ASN A 118 4.06 -18.09 13.46
C ASN A 118 4.15 -18.90 12.16
N ALA A 119 5.34 -19.05 11.59
CA ALA A 119 5.60 -19.91 10.44
C ALA A 119 5.72 -21.39 10.84
N VAL A 120 5.64 -22.29 9.85
CA VAL A 120 5.84 -23.72 10.09
C VAL A 120 7.33 -23.98 10.29
N LEU A 121 7.71 -24.46 11.47
CA LEU A 121 9.10 -24.79 11.79
C LEU A 121 9.59 -26.02 11.01
N ARG A 122 10.86 -26.00 10.61
CA ARG A 122 11.53 -27.11 9.94
C ARG A 122 12.76 -27.59 10.70
N GLY A 123 13.09 -28.88 10.53
CA GLY A 123 14.32 -29.47 11.04
C GLY A 123 14.45 -29.31 12.57
N LEU A 124 15.56 -28.72 13.02
CA LEU A 124 15.82 -28.47 14.44
C LEU A 124 15.31 -27.13 14.93
N ALA A 125 14.68 -26.32 14.06
CA ALA A 125 14.28 -24.96 14.40
C ALA A 125 13.28 -24.95 15.57
N LYS A 126 13.38 -23.94 16.42
CA LYS A 126 12.55 -23.77 17.62
C LYS A 126 12.22 -22.31 17.83
N VAL A 127 11.02 -22.04 18.32
CA VAL A 127 10.68 -20.73 18.86
C VAL A 127 11.47 -20.51 20.15
N ALA A 128 12.10 -19.35 20.26
CA ALA A 128 12.74 -18.87 21.48
C ALA A 128 11.99 -17.64 21.99
N THR A 129 11.83 -17.57 23.31
CA THR A 129 11.15 -16.47 24.00
C THR A 129 11.83 -16.17 25.34
N ASP A 130 13.14 -16.37 25.47
CA ASP A 130 13.84 -15.93 26.70
C ASP A 130 13.77 -14.39 26.84
N PRO A 131 14.02 -13.80 28.03
CA PRO A 131 13.87 -12.36 28.25
C PRO A 131 14.60 -11.48 27.22
N ALA A 132 15.85 -11.82 26.87
CA ALA A 132 16.63 -11.02 25.92
C ALA A 132 16.02 -11.07 24.50
N THR A 133 15.46 -12.22 24.12
CA THR A 133 14.71 -12.37 22.87
C THR A 133 13.43 -11.53 22.88
N ARG A 134 12.65 -11.57 23.97
CA ARG A 134 11.38 -10.80 24.08
C ARG A 134 11.57 -9.29 24.00
N GLU A 135 12.71 -8.79 24.48
CA GLU A 135 13.02 -7.37 24.53
C GLU A 135 13.33 -6.76 23.15
N THR A 136 13.76 -7.58 22.20
CA THR A 136 14.39 -7.12 20.96
C THR A 136 13.70 -7.61 19.70
N SER A 137 13.07 -8.79 19.77
CA SER A 137 12.40 -9.40 18.62
C SER A 137 11.01 -8.82 18.47
N SER A 138 10.58 -8.63 17.23
CA SER A 138 9.19 -8.34 16.93
C SER A 138 8.28 -9.42 17.50
N ASN A 139 7.08 -9.01 17.93
CA ASN A 139 6.13 -9.89 18.60
C ASN A 139 6.70 -10.72 19.79
N GLN A 140 7.82 -10.26 20.36
CA GLN A 140 8.50 -10.85 21.53
C GLN A 140 9.00 -12.28 21.33
N ALA A 141 9.21 -12.75 20.10
CA ALA A 141 9.71 -14.10 19.84
C ALA A 141 10.58 -14.14 18.59
N LYS A 142 11.35 -15.22 18.44
CA LYS A 142 12.15 -15.49 17.25
C LYS A 142 12.15 -16.98 16.95
N VAL A 143 12.60 -17.35 15.76
CA VAL A 143 12.98 -18.73 15.45
C VAL A 143 14.50 -18.86 15.42
N GLY A 144 15.00 -19.73 16.29
CA GLY A 144 16.41 -20.13 16.33
C GLY A 144 16.61 -21.63 16.15
N ALA A 145 17.79 -22.13 16.53
CA ALA A 145 18.24 -23.50 16.25
C ALA A 145 18.19 -23.86 14.74
N ILE A 146 18.49 -22.87 13.89
CA ILE A 146 18.65 -23.03 12.44
C ILE A 146 20.04 -23.62 12.16
N ASP A 147 20.23 -24.85 12.65
CA ASP A 147 21.56 -25.42 12.90
C ASP A 147 21.97 -26.52 11.91
N ASN A 148 21.10 -26.94 10.99
CA ASN A 148 21.46 -27.84 9.89
C ASN A 148 20.69 -27.49 8.62
N ALA A 149 21.02 -28.14 7.50
CA ALA A 149 20.45 -27.83 6.19
C ALA A 149 18.91 -27.95 6.12
N GLU A 150 18.30 -28.75 7.01
CA GLU A 150 16.84 -28.91 7.09
C GLU A 150 16.19 -27.92 8.04
N SER A 151 16.95 -27.25 8.91
CA SER A 151 16.40 -26.30 9.86
C SER A 151 16.03 -24.97 9.20
N GLY A 152 14.91 -24.39 9.63
CA GLY A 152 14.40 -23.14 9.09
C GLY A 152 12.90 -22.96 9.34
N ILE A 153 12.25 -22.20 8.47
CA ILE A 153 10.81 -21.97 8.47
C ILE A 153 10.20 -22.14 7.07
N ASP A 154 8.93 -22.52 7.03
CA ASP A 154 8.05 -22.41 5.86
C ASP A 154 6.90 -21.43 6.18
N ALA A 155 6.78 -20.38 5.37
CA ALA A 155 5.65 -19.46 5.38
C ALA A 155 4.83 -19.63 4.08
N THR A 156 3.53 -19.35 4.16
CA THR A 156 2.68 -19.26 2.97
C THR A 156 2.34 -17.79 2.73
N ILE A 157 2.53 -17.33 1.50
CA ILE A 157 2.15 -15.99 1.05
C ILE A 157 1.09 -16.10 -0.04
N GLU A 158 0.20 -15.11 -0.10
CA GLU A 158 -0.84 -15.03 -1.14
C GLU A 158 -0.50 -13.87 -2.08
N ILE A 159 -0.40 -14.18 -3.37
CA ILE A 159 -0.07 -13.23 -4.42
C ILE A 159 -1.32 -13.00 -5.26
N HIS A 160 -1.89 -11.80 -5.16
CA HIS A 160 -3.10 -11.42 -5.91
C HIS A 160 -2.79 -10.85 -7.30
N THR A 161 -1.56 -10.38 -7.54
CA THR A 161 -1.12 -9.79 -8.81
C THR A 161 0.30 -10.26 -9.12
N ALA A 162 0.51 -10.90 -10.26
CA ALA A 162 1.83 -11.42 -10.65
C ALA A 162 2.88 -10.31 -10.87
N GLY A 163 4.16 -10.67 -10.81
CA GLY A 163 5.34 -9.87 -11.15
C GLY A 163 6.31 -9.72 -9.97
N GLU A 164 7.04 -8.61 -9.93
CA GLU A 164 8.15 -8.44 -8.99
C GLU A 164 7.67 -8.13 -7.54
N TYR A 165 8.17 -8.90 -6.58
CA TYR A 165 7.95 -8.75 -5.14
C TYR A 165 9.26 -8.58 -4.40
N LEU A 166 9.28 -7.65 -3.47
CA LEU A 166 10.30 -7.53 -2.44
C LEU A 166 9.95 -8.48 -1.29
N ILE A 167 10.86 -9.38 -0.94
CA ILE A 167 10.83 -10.15 0.30
C ILE A 167 11.95 -9.64 1.20
N ARG A 168 11.59 -9.05 2.32
CA ARG A 168 12.51 -8.57 3.34
C ARG A 168 12.57 -9.56 4.49
N VAL A 169 13.76 -10.02 4.86
CA VAL A 169 13.95 -10.93 5.99
C VAL A 169 14.68 -10.21 7.12
N ALA A 170 14.14 -10.27 8.34
CA ALA A 170 14.83 -9.83 9.55
C ALA A 170 15.56 -11.00 10.19
N ALA A 171 16.89 -10.93 10.24
CA ALA A 171 17.73 -12.00 10.75
C ALA A 171 18.93 -11.45 11.55
N GLY A 172 19.45 -12.28 12.45
CA GLY A 172 20.58 -11.94 13.31
C GLY A 172 21.52 -13.12 13.51
N SER A 173 22.79 -12.83 13.82
CA SER A 173 23.79 -13.87 14.10
C SER A 173 24.88 -13.36 15.04
N GLY A 174 25.31 -14.24 15.94
CA GLY A 174 26.55 -14.09 16.72
C GLY A 174 27.79 -14.71 16.05
N PHE A 175 27.68 -15.19 14.81
CA PHE A 175 28.72 -15.94 14.08
C PHE A 175 29.07 -15.26 12.74
N ASN A 176 30.35 -15.29 12.40
CA ASN A 176 30.81 -14.91 11.06
C ASN A 176 30.45 -15.98 10.02
N ASP A 177 30.47 -15.61 8.74
CA ASP A 177 30.20 -16.50 7.61
C ASP A 177 28.83 -17.21 7.71
N THR A 178 27.87 -16.54 8.36
CA THR A 178 26.48 -17.00 8.48
C THR A 178 25.69 -16.57 7.26
N SER A 179 24.89 -17.47 6.71
CA SER A 179 23.95 -17.17 5.65
C SER A 179 22.78 -18.13 5.68
N HIS A 180 21.63 -17.65 5.21
CA HIS A 180 20.45 -18.47 4.94
C HIS A 180 20.14 -18.45 3.46
N LYS A 181 19.39 -19.46 3.02
CA LYS A 181 18.89 -19.58 1.65
C LYS A 181 17.37 -19.57 1.66
N ILE A 182 16.79 -18.73 0.82
CA ILE A 182 15.36 -18.58 0.65
C ILE A 182 14.92 -19.23 -0.67
N TYR A 183 13.81 -19.96 -0.60
CA TYR A 183 13.23 -20.71 -1.71
C TYR A 183 11.79 -20.28 -1.91
N ILE A 184 11.39 -20.17 -3.18
CA ILE A 184 9.98 -20.12 -3.59
C ILE A 184 9.58 -21.53 -4.02
N ASP A 185 8.55 -22.08 -3.40
CA ASP A 185 7.97 -23.40 -3.72
C ASP A 185 9.02 -24.54 -3.78
N ASP A 186 9.99 -24.53 -2.86
CA ASP A 186 11.12 -25.47 -2.79
C ASP A 186 12.05 -25.50 -4.02
N LYS A 187 11.92 -24.56 -4.96
CA LYS A 187 12.72 -24.57 -6.18
C LYS A 187 14.15 -24.11 -5.93
N GLU A 188 15.09 -25.04 -6.03
CA GLU A 188 16.53 -24.77 -5.86
C GLU A 188 17.09 -23.81 -6.92
N ALA A 189 16.59 -23.86 -8.16
CA ALA A 189 17.12 -23.05 -9.27
C ALA A 189 16.84 -21.55 -9.13
N GLU A 190 15.80 -21.18 -8.38
CA GLU A 190 15.36 -19.80 -8.17
C GLU A 190 15.77 -19.29 -6.77
N ALA A 191 16.38 -20.16 -5.94
CA ALA A 191 16.69 -19.86 -4.56
C ALA A 191 17.82 -18.83 -4.43
N GLN A 192 17.64 -17.87 -3.51
CA GLN A 192 18.61 -16.80 -3.26
C GLN A 192 19.24 -16.94 -1.88
N ILE A 193 20.48 -16.48 -1.73
CA ILE A 193 21.23 -16.51 -0.47
C ILE A 193 21.40 -15.07 0.02
N TYR A 194 21.22 -14.87 1.32
CA TYR A 194 21.61 -13.63 1.98
C TYR A 194 22.59 -13.95 3.13
N ASN A 195 23.65 -13.14 3.22
CA ASN A 195 24.67 -13.25 4.26
C ASN A 195 24.25 -12.42 5.46
N ILE A 196 24.41 -12.97 6.66
CA ILE A 196 24.05 -12.35 7.93
C ILE A 196 25.33 -11.93 8.65
N PRO A 197 25.70 -10.64 8.65
CA PRO A 197 26.87 -10.16 9.38
C PRO A 197 26.72 -10.41 10.89
N ASN A 198 27.86 -10.72 11.53
CA ASN A 198 27.91 -10.89 12.97
C ASN A 198 27.84 -9.54 13.69
N LEU A 199 26.64 -9.17 14.15
CA LEU A 199 26.42 -8.01 15.03
C LEU A 199 26.05 -8.43 16.45
N GLY A 200 26.11 -9.73 16.76
CA GLY A 200 25.68 -10.32 18.02
C GLY A 200 24.27 -10.90 17.96
N TRP A 201 23.98 -11.79 18.90
CA TRP A 201 22.64 -12.35 19.05
C TRP A 201 21.62 -11.28 19.43
N ASN A 202 20.39 -11.42 18.92
CA ASN A 202 19.29 -10.47 19.15
C ASN A 202 19.55 -9.04 18.61
N VAL A 203 20.50 -8.90 17.68
CA VAL A 203 20.72 -7.67 16.91
C VAL A 203 20.24 -7.91 15.47
N TRP A 204 19.05 -7.39 15.19
CA TRP A 204 18.32 -7.67 13.96
C TRP A 204 18.75 -6.77 12.81
N GLN A 205 19.00 -7.39 11.65
CA GLN A 205 19.29 -6.73 10.38
C GLN A 205 18.24 -7.16 9.35
N THR A 206 17.98 -6.32 8.36
CA THR A 206 17.03 -6.64 7.28
C THR A 206 17.75 -6.89 5.95
N PHE A 207 17.31 -7.91 5.24
CA PHE A 207 17.87 -8.35 3.96
C PHE A 207 16.77 -8.36 2.90
N ASP A 208 16.98 -7.61 1.83
CA ASP A 208 16.02 -7.41 0.76
C ASP A 208 16.34 -8.32 -0.41
N LEU A 209 15.40 -9.18 -0.77
CA LEU A 209 15.48 -10.11 -1.89
C LEU A 209 14.31 -9.86 -2.84
N ILE A 210 14.56 -10.01 -4.14
CA ILE A 210 13.56 -9.69 -5.17
C ILE A 210 13.22 -10.98 -5.92
N PHE A 211 11.94 -11.29 -6.01
CA PHE A 211 11.42 -12.46 -6.71
C PHE A 211 10.30 -12.07 -7.67
N ASP A 212 10.29 -12.67 -8.86
CA ASP A 212 9.12 -12.65 -9.73
C ASP A 212 8.17 -13.77 -9.28
N LEU A 213 6.96 -13.40 -8.87
CA LEU A 213 5.96 -14.32 -8.36
C LEU A 213 4.71 -14.30 -9.24
N GLU A 214 4.08 -15.47 -9.41
CA GLU A 214 2.83 -15.61 -10.13
C GLU A 214 1.63 -15.40 -9.20
N VAL A 215 0.43 -15.23 -9.76
CA VAL A 215 -0.79 -15.20 -8.93
C VAL A 215 -1.02 -16.55 -8.28
N GLY A 216 -1.28 -16.56 -6.98
CA GLY A 216 -1.60 -17.76 -6.22
C GLY A 216 -0.91 -17.80 -4.85
N ASN A 217 -1.06 -18.96 -4.20
CA ASN A 217 -0.36 -19.24 -2.95
C ASN A 217 1.04 -19.76 -3.24
N HIS A 218 2.04 -19.13 -2.63
CA HIS A 218 3.43 -19.56 -2.72
C HIS A 218 3.96 -19.92 -1.34
N LYS A 219 4.80 -20.94 -1.30
CA LYS A 219 5.55 -21.29 -0.09
C LYS A 219 6.91 -20.60 -0.11
N ILE A 220 7.20 -19.84 0.94
CA ILE A 220 8.52 -19.30 1.21
C ILE A 220 9.22 -20.20 2.22
N SER A 221 10.29 -20.87 1.81
CA SER A 221 11.14 -21.60 2.76
C SER A 221 12.44 -20.84 3.00
N ILE A 222 12.73 -20.49 4.25
CA ILE A 222 14.04 -19.94 4.64
C ILE A 222 14.78 -21.01 5.43
N ARG A 223 15.96 -21.42 4.95
CA ARG A 223 16.74 -22.54 5.48
C ARG A 223 18.16 -22.13 5.76
N ARG A 224 18.82 -22.84 6.68
CA ARG A 224 20.27 -22.68 6.90
C ARG A 224 21.03 -22.90 5.59
N ASN A 225 21.99 -22.02 5.29
CA ASN A 225 22.99 -22.25 4.23
C ASN A 225 24.40 -22.42 4.83
N SER A 226 24.84 -21.49 5.66
CA SER A 226 26.13 -21.55 6.37
C SER A 226 26.04 -20.89 7.74
N GLY A 227 26.97 -21.20 8.64
CA GLY A 227 26.99 -20.65 10.00
C GLY A 227 25.71 -20.92 10.80
N TYR A 228 25.41 -20.03 11.75
CA TYR A 228 24.24 -20.12 12.64
C TYR A 228 23.60 -18.74 12.76
N GLY A 229 22.35 -18.61 12.32
CA GLY A 229 21.59 -17.36 12.35
C GLY A 229 20.14 -17.62 12.71
N GLU A 230 19.47 -16.61 13.25
CA GLU A 230 18.09 -16.69 13.73
C GLU A 230 17.21 -15.72 12.96
N LEU A 231 15.90 -15.95 13.00
CA LEU A 231 14.90 -15.20 12.25
C LEU A 231 13.91 -14.54 13.21
N ASP A 232 13.65 -13.25 12.99
CA ASP A 232 12.62 -12.48 13.69
C ASP A 232 11.33 -12.52 12.87
N TYR A 233 11.37 -11.99 11.63
CA TYR A 233 10.22 -11.99 10.73
C TYR A 233 10.65 -12.00 9.26
N LEU A 234 9.67 -12.19 8.38
CA LEU A 234 9.77 -11.78 6.98
C LEU A 234 8.61 -10.87 6.61
N GLU A 235 8.84 -9.99 5.64
CA GLU A 235 7.85 -9.13 5.04
C GLU A 235 7.84 -9.33 3.53
N TYR A 236 6.67 -9.21 2.89
CA TYR A 236 6.59 -9.19 1.44
C TYR A 236 5.68 -8.05 0.95
N SER A 237 6.06 -7.44 -0.17
CA SER A 237 5.29 -6.38 -0.84
C SER A 237 5.52 -6.38 -2.33
N LYS A 238 4.48 -6.03 -3.09
CA LYS A 238 4.59 -5.74 -4.52
C LYS A 238 5.50 -4.52 -4.72
N ARG A 239 6.43 -4.59 -5.68
CA ARG A 239 7.30 -3.45 -6.03
C ARG A 239 6.64 -2.51 -7.02
#